data_AF-A0A7C3NZZ3-F1
#
_entry.id   AF-A0A7C3NZZ3-F1
#
_cell.length_a   1.000
_cell.length_b   1.000
_cell.length_c   1.000
_cell.angle_alpha   90.00
_cell.angle_beta   90.00
_cell.angle_gamma   90.00
#
_symmetry.space_group_name_H-M   'P 1'
#
loop_
_entity.id
_entity.type
_entity.pdbx_description
1 polymer ?
#
loop_
_entity_poly.entity_id
_entity_poly.type
_entity_poly.pdbx_seq_one_letter_code
_entity_poly.pdbx_strand_id
1 'polypeptide(L)'
;MDVRELRKLPMPKLRDIAKQETDLNNVVALEKEELIKAIAAAKNIPYDETHKDLNAIHAVKHDIRALQKQKLELLKSSGDPDKIKRLRRKIKLLKRVTRQLSREAKLAAAKPAPATEAPPAA
;
A
#
# COMPACT_ATOMS: atom_id res chain seq x y z
N MET A 1 -21.87 -3.30 0.05
CA MET A 1 -20.61 -3.44 -0.72
C MET A 1 -19.47 -3.13 0.22
N ASP A 2 -18.41 -3.92 0.22
CA ASP A 2 -17.23 -3.65 1.04
C ASP A 2 -16.10 -3.00 0.22
N VAL A 3 -15.19 -2.27 0.88
CA VAL A 3 -13.99 -1.68 0.25
C VAL A 3 -13.16 -2.74 -0.52
N ARG A 4 -13.15 -3.98 -0.02
CA ARG A 4 -12.47 -5.12 -0.66
C ARG A 4 -13.11 -5.53 -1.98
N GLU A 5 -14.42 -5.39 -2.13
CA GLU A 5 -15.14 -5.71 -3.36
C GLU A 5 -14.92 -4.61 -4.39
N LEU A 6 -15.00 -3.34 -3.99
CA LEU A 6 -14.72 -2.18 -4.85
C LEU A 6 -13.32 -2.26 -5.48
N ARG A 7 -12.30 -2.69 -4.72
CA ARG A 7 -10.93 -2.85 -5.26
C ARG A 7 -10.80 -3.91 -6.35
N LYS A 8 -11.58 -4.98 -6.27
CA LYS A 8 -11.59 -6.08 -7.27
C LYS A 8 -12.31 -5.67 -8.55
N LEU A 9 -13.17 -4.66 -8.49
CA LEU A 9 -13.88 -4.18 -9.68
C LEU A 9 -12.90 -3.50 -10.67
N PRO A 10 -13.16 -3.64 -11.98
CA PRO A 10 -12.46 -2.92 -13.02
C PRO A 10 -12.88 -1.45 -13.02
N MET A 11 -11.98 -0.58 -13.50
CA MET A 11 -12.16 0.89 -13.49
C MET A 11 -13.51 1.37 -14.05
N PRO A 12 -14.05 0.82 -15.16
CA PRO A 12 -15.34 1.27 -15.70
C PRO A 12 -16.49 1.08 -14.72
N LYS A 13 -16.57 -0.10 -14.08
CA LYS A 13 -17.64 -0.38 -13.11
C LYS A 13 -17.54 0.50 -11.86
N LEU A 14 -16.33 0.87 -11.44
CA LEU A 14 -16.14 1.84 -10.37
C LEU A 14 -16.62 3.24 -10.76
N ARG A 15 -16.41 3.66 -12.01
CA ARG A 15 -16.91 4.93 -12.52
C ARG A 15 -18.43 4.96 -12.59
N ASP A 16 -19.04 3.85 -13.02
CA ASP A 16 -20.50 3.74 -13.11
C ASP A 16 -21.14 3.80 -11.72
N ILE A 17 -20.58 3.08 -10.73
CA ILE A 17 -21.04 3.13 -9.35
C ILE A 17 -20.85 4.54 -8.76
N ALA A 18 -19.70 5.18 -9.00
CA ALA A 18 -19.47 6.55 -8.54
C ALA A 18 -20.48 7.54 -9.15
N LYS A 19 -20.79 7.44 -10.44
CA LYS A 19 -21.82 8.31 -11.06
C LYS A 19 -23.22 8.10 -10.52
N GLN A 20 -23.55 6.88 -10.08
CA GLN A 20 -24.87 6.54 -9.56
C GLN A 20 -25.02 6.93 -8.08
N GLU A 21 -23.95 6.82 -7.31
CA GLU A 21 -24.00 6.98 -5.86
C GLU A 21 -23.39 8.30 -5.35
N THR A 22 -22.72 9.05 -6.23
CA THR A 22 -22.18 10.37 -5.93
C THR A 22 -22.49 11.36 -7.06
N ASP A 23 -22.90 12.57 -6.71
CA ASP A 23 -23.02 13.72 -7.62
C ASP A 23 -21.64 14.30 -8.03
N LEU A 24 -20.62 13.45 -8.19
CA LEU A 24 -19.30 13.88 -8.61
C LEU A 24 -19.28 14.13 -10.12
N ASN A 25 -19.22 15.40 -10.53
CA ASN A 25 -19.25 15.79 -11.95
C ASN A 25 -18.00 15.37 -12.76
N ASN A 26 -16.91 14.93 -12.12
CA ASN A 26 -15.63 14.63 -12.78
C ASN A 26 -15.07 13.23 -12.48
N VAL A 27 -15.93 12.21 -12.44
CA VAL A 27 -15.57 10.78 -12.23
C VAL A 27 -14.51 10.26 -13.22
N VAL A 28 -14.39 10.87 -14.41
CA VAL A 28 -13.51 10.40 -15.48
C VAL A 28 -12.03 10.74 -15.25
N ALA A 29 -11.75 11.84 -14.54
CA ALA A 29 -10.40 12.30 -14.26
C ALA A 29 -9.80 11.64 -12.99
N LEU A 30 -10.64 11.04 -12.15
CA LEU A 30 -10.25 10.46 -10.87
C LEU A 30 -9.50 9.12 -11.05
N GLU A 31 -8.46 8.94 -10.23
CA GLU A 31 -7.73 7.68 -10.13
C GLU A 31 -8.55 6.60 -9.41
N LYS A 32 -8.16 5.33 -9.60
CA LYS A 32 -8.90 4.18 -9.06
C LYS A 32 -9.13 4.28 -7.55
N GLU A 33 -8.11 4.71 -6.81
CA GLU A 33 -8.20 4.83 -5.35
C GLU A 33 -9.11 5.97 -4.92
N GLU A 34 -9.14 7.07 -5.66
CA GLU A 34 -10.00 8.22 -5.38
C GLU A 34 -11.46 7.89 -5.63
N LEU A 35 -11.74 7.11 -6.70
CA LEU A 35 -13.07 6.57 -6.96
C LEU A 35 -13.55 5.66 -5.83
N ILE A 36 -12.68 4.78 -5.33
CA ILE A 36 -13.04 3.87 -4.22
C ILE A 36 -13.29 4.65 -2.93
N LYS A 37 -12.51 5.70 -2.66
CA LYS A 37 -12.73 6.59 -1.51
C LYS A 37 -14.05 7.34 -1.61
N ALA A 38 -14.37 7.90 -2.77
CA ALA A 38 -15.62 8.60 -3.01
C ALA A 38 -16.84 7.68 -2.79
N ILE A 39 -16.79 6.47 -3.35
CA ILE A 39 -17.87 5.48 -3.17
C ILE A 39 -17.95 5.01 -1.71
N ALA A 40 -16.80 4.82 -1.03
CA ALA A 40 -16.78 4.42 0.37
C ALA A 40 -17.36 5.51 1.29
N ALA A 41 -17.05 6.77 1.03
CA ALA A 41 -17.62 7.92 1.74
C ALA A 41 -19.14 8.02 1.52
N ALA A 42 -19.60 7.86 0.27
CA ALA A 42 -21.03 7.87 -0.07
C ALA A 42 -21.81 6.73 0.61
N LYS A 43 -21.21 5.54 0.69
CA LYS A 43 -21.81 4.36 1.33
C LYS A 43 -21.60 4.29 2.84
N ASN A 44 -20.96 5.29 3.47
CA ASN A 44 -20.55 5.26 4.88
C ASN A 44 -19.76 3.98 5.27
N ILE A 45 -18.92 3.49 4.35
CA ILE A 45 -18.05 2.33 4.63
C ILE A 45 -16.72 2.86 5.17
N PRO A 46 -16.21 2.35 6.30
CA PRO A 46 -14.90 2.73 6.80
C PRO A 46 -13.81 2.34 5.80
N TYR A 47 -13.16 3.35 5.19
CA TYR A 47 -12.03 3.17 4.29
C TYR A 47 -10.73 3.23 5.09
N ASP A 48 -10.06 2.08 5.21
CA ASP A 48 -8.78 2.00 5.90
C ASP A 48 -7.61 2.29 4.94
N GLU A 49 -6.94 3.42 5.17
CA GLU A 49 -5.79 3.89 4.38
C GLU A 49 -4.49 3.12 4.69
N THR A 50 -4.44 2.34 5.77
CA THR A 50 -3.25 1.58 6.21
C THR A 50 -2.72 0.59 5.16
N HIS A 51 -3.50 0.30 4.12
CA HIS A 51 -3.07 -0.51 2.98
C HIS A 51 -1.93 0.10 2.15
N LYS A 52 -1.74 1.43 2.18
CA LYS A 52 -0.61 2.08 1.50
C LYS A 52 0.75 1.63 2.06
N ASP A 53 0.81 1.43 3.38
CA ASP A 53 2.02 0.98 4.07
C ASP A 53 2.37 -0.48 3.70
N LEU A 54 1.36 -1.31 3.48
CA LEU A 54 1.55 -2.69 3.02
C LEU A 54 2.14 -2.76 1.60
N ASN A 55 1.73 -1.85 0.71
CA ASN A 55 2.31 -1.75 -0.63
C ASN A 55 3.77 -1.29 -0.60
N ALA A 56 4.13 -0.35 0.27
CA ALA A 56 5.52 0.06 0.47
C ALA A 56 6.39 -1.11 0.95
N ILE A 57 5.90 -1.93 1.87
CA ILE A 57 6.58 -3.16 2.31
C ILE A 57 6.79 -4.14 1.15
N HIS A 58 5.79 -4.30 0.27
CA HIS A 58 5.87 -5.18 -0.90
C HIS A 58 6.89 -4.68 -1.93
N ALA A 59 6.94 -3.38 -2.20
CA ALA A 59 7.94 -2.78 -3.07
C ALA A 59 9.37 -3.05 -2.57
N VAL A 60 9.64 -2.83 -1.28
CA VAL A 60 10.96 -3.10 -0.70
C VAL A 60 11.32 -4.60 -0.78
N LYS A 61 10.34 -5.51 -0.62
CA LYS A 61 10.57 -6.96 -0.81
C LYS A 61 10.93 -7.30 -2.26
N HIS A 62 10.32 -6.63 -3.22
CA HIS A 62 10.64 -6.80 -4.65
C HIS A 62 12.09 -6.39 -4.93
N ASP A 63 12.50 -5.22 -4.43
CA ASP A 63 13.89 -4.74 -4.57
C ASP A 63 14.92 -5.69 -3.95
N ILE A 64 14.59 -6.27 -2.78
CA ILE A 64 15.44 -7.28 -2.14
C ILE A 64 15.64 -8.49 -3.06
N ARG A 65 14.57 -8.99 -3.71
CA ARG A 65 14.66 -10.13 -4.64
C ARG A 65 15.50 -9.79 -5.87
N ALA A 66 15.31 -8.60 -6.44
CA ALA A 66 16.10 -8.13 -7.57
C ALA A 66 17.60 -8.06 -7.23
N LEU A 67 17.96 -7.47 -6.08
CA LEU A 67 19.35 -7.40 -5.62
C LEU A 67 19.94 -8.78 -5.28
N GLN A 68 19.13 -9.72 -4.77
CA GLN A 68 19.56 -11.09 -4.55
C GLN A 68 19.90 -11.80 -5.87
N LYS A 69 19.08 -11.59 -6.91
CA LYS A 69 19.33 -12.12 -8.25
C LYS A 69 20.64 -11.55 -8.82
N GLN A 70 20.80 -10.22 -8.79
CA GLN A 70 22.03 -9.55 -9.23
C GLN A 70 23.26 -10.08 -8.48
N LYS A 71 23.15 -10.30 -7.16
CA LYS A 71 24.23 -10.89 -6.36
C LYS A 71 24.59 -12.30 -6.83
N LEU A 72 23.60 -13.14 -7.15
CA LEU A 72 23.82 -14.50 -7.64
C LEU A 72 24.45 -14.49 -9.05
N GLU A 73 24.01 -13.60 -9.92
CA GLU A 73 24.60 -13.41 -11.25
C GLU A 73 26.07 -12.96 -11.14
N LEU A 74 26.37 -11.97 -10.30
CA LEU A 74 27.75 -11.52 -10.05
C LEU A 74 28.65 -12.62 -9.48
N LEU A 75 28.10 -13.48 -8.61
CA LEU A 75 28.82 -14.62 -8.06
C LEU A 75 29.15 -15.68 -9.13
N LYS A 76 28.28 -15.83 -10.14
CA LYS A 76 28.47 -16.75 -11.27
C LYS A 76 29.40 -16.20 -12.35
N SER A 77 29.36 -14.88 -12.60
CA SER A 77 30.00 -14.29 -13.79
C SER A 77 31.38 -13.68 -13.54
N SER A 78 31.58 -12.93 -12.46
CA SER A 78 32.75 -12.03 -12.37
C SER A 78 33.50 -12.10 -11.05
N GLY A 79 32.95 -12.74 -10.02
CA GLY A 79 33.64 -12.96 -8.73
C GLY A 79 34.04 -11.69 -7.96
N ASP A 80 33.73 -10.49 -8.46
CA ASP A 80 34.18 -9.20 -7.93
C ASP A 80 33.73 -9.03 -6.46
N PRO A 81 34.66 -9.17 -5.50
CA PRO A 81 34.30 -9.27 -4.08
C PRO A 81 33.74 -7.95 -3.54
N ASP A 82 34.16 -6.82 -4.09
CA ASP A 82 33.73 -5.49 -3.64
C ASP A 82 32.29 -5.20 -4.06
N LYS A 83 31.93 -5.52 -5.31
CA LYS A 83 30.55 -5.39 -5.78
C LYS A 83 29.61 -6.32 -5.01
N ILE A 84 30.03 -7.56 -4.75
CA ILE A 84 29.27 -8.51 -3.94
C ILE A 84 29.09 -7.98 -2.51
N LYS A 85 30.13 -7.40 -1.90
CA LYS A 85 30.06 -6.79 -0.57
C LYS A 85 29.09 -5.61 -0.52
N ARG A 86 29.10 -4.74 -1.54
CA ARG A 86 28.13 -3.62 -1.67
C ARG A 86 26.69 -4.14 -1.77
N LEU A 87 26.43 -5.15 -2.60
CA LEU A 87 25.10 -5.76 -2.71
C LEU A 87 24.64 -6.42 -1.40
N ARG A 88 25.52 -7.15 -0.70
CA ARG A 88 25.21 -7.73 0.61
C ARG A 88 24.81 -6.65 1.63
N ARG A 89 25.53 -5.52 1.66
CA ARG A 89 25.21 -4.38 2.54
C ARG A 89 23.86 -3.77 2.20
N LYS A 90 23.57 -3.53 0.91
CA LYS A 90 22.28 -2.99 0.45
C LYS A 90 21.11 -3.93 0.81
N ILE A 91 21.25 -5.22 0.57
CA ILE A 91 20.26 -6.23 0.98
C ILE A 91 20.04 -6.22 2.50
N LYS A 92 21.11 -6.15 3.30
CA LYS A 92 21.01 -6.10 4.77
C LYS A 92 20.26 -4.85 5.25
N LEU A 93 20.54 -3.69 4.65
CA LEU A 93 19.86 -2.44 4.94
C LEU A 93 18.36 -2.56 4.62
N LEU A 94 18.01 -2.97 3.40
CA LEU A 94 16.61 -3.08 2.98
C LEU A 94 15.84 -4.09 3.83
N LYS A 95 16.46 -5.21 4.25
CA LYS A 95 15.88 -6.17 5.20
C LYS A 95 15.63 -5.56 6.58
N ARG A 96 16.47 -4.63 7.03
CA ARG A 96 16.28 -3.93 8.30
C ARG A 96 15.13 -2.93 8.19
N VAL A 97 15.09 -2.16 7.11
CA VAL A 97 14.02 -1.20 6.80
C VAL A 97 12.66 -1.91 6.72
N THR A 98 12.57 -3.05 6.02
CA THR A 98 11.32 -3.83 5.98
C THR A 98 10.87 -4.34 7.36
N ARG A 99 11.81 -4.74 8.22
CA ARG A 99 11.50 -5.16 9.59
C ARG A 99 11.00 -3.99 10.45
N GLN A 100 11.56 -2.79 10.27
CA GLN A 100 11.11 -1.58 10.96
C GLN A 100 9.70 -1.18 10.50
N LEU A 101 9.49 -1.04 9.19
CA LEU A 101 8.17 -0.76 8.60
C LEU A 101 7.11 -1.78 9.03
N SER A 102 7.46 -3.08 9.08
CA SER A 102 6.50 -4.11 9.53
C SER A 102 6.18 -4.00 11.02
N ARG A 103 7.14 -3.58 11.85
CA ARG A 103 6.91 -3.32 13.28
C ARG A 103 6.06 -2.08 13.47
N GLU A 104 6.35 -1.01 12.75
CA GLU A 104 5.59 0.24 12.75
C GLU A 104 4.14 0.02 12.29
N ALA A 105 3.94 -0.72 11.19
CA ALA A 105 2.60 -1.09 10.73
C ALA A 105 1.84 -1.93 11.78
N LYS A 106 2.53 -2.86 12.46
CA LYS A 106 1.92 -3.64 13.56
C LYS A 106 1.56 -2.76 14.76
N LEU A 107 2.43 -1.81 15.11
CA LEU A 107 2.18 -0.84 16.19
C LEU A 107 1.03 0.11 15.85
N ALA A 108 0.95 0.57 14.60
CA ALA A 108 -0.14 1.41 14.10
C ALA A 108 -1.47 0.65 14.12
N ALA A 109 -1.50 -0.60 13.67
CA ALA A 109 -2.70 -1.44 13.75
C ALA A 109 -3.11 -1.83 15.19
N ALA A 110 -2.19 -1.78 16.14
CA ALA A 110 -2.45 -2.08 17.55
C ALA A 110 -2.85 -0.86 18.39
N LYS A 111 -2.72 0.37 17.86
CA LYS A 111 -3.30 1.55 18.50
C LYS A 111 -4.80 1.57 18.19
N PRO A 112 -5.69 1.40 19.19
CA PRO A 112 -7.10 1.67 18.97
C PRO A 112 -7.24 3.14 18.54
N ALA A 113 -8.10 3.39 17.55
CA ALA A 113 -8.47 4.74 17.15
C ALA A 113 -8.85 5.56 18.40
N PRO A 114 -8.43 6.84 18.51
CA PRO A 114 -8.99 7.69 19.54
C PRO A 114 -10.51 7.68 19.34
N ALA A 115 -11.23 7.34 20.41
CA ALA A 115 -12.68 7.35 20.42
C ALA A 115 -13.15 8.67 19.79
N THR A 116 -13.90 8.57 18.70
CA THR A 116 -14.69 9.66 18.16
C THR A 116 -15.54 10.19 19.31
N GLU A 117 -15.17 11.37 19.81
CA GLU A 117 -16.00 12.17 20.72
C GLU A 117 -17.35 12.35 20.04
N ALA A 118 -18.37 11.71 20.62
CA ALA A 118 -19.76 11.97 20.25
C ALA A 118 -20.06 13.45 20.53
N PRO A 119 -20.71 14.19 19.61
CA PRO A 119 -21.09 15.56 19.86
C PRO A 119 -22.05 15.61 21.06
N PRO A 120 -21.89 16.58 21.98
CA PRO A 120 -22.81 16.71 23.10
C PRO A 120 -24.18 17.11 22.57
N ALA A 121 -25.19 16.30 22.90
CA ALA A 121 -26.58 16.67 22.69
C ALA A 121 -26.92 17.86 23.59
N ALA A 122 -27.35 18.96 22.98
CA ALA A 122 -28.00 20.10 23.62
C ALA A 122 -29.28 20.43 22.84
#